data_AF-A0A6J7TVV3-F1
#
_entry.id   AF-A0A6J7TVV3-F1
#
_cell.length_a   1.000
_cell.length_b   1.000
_cell.length_c   1.000
_cell.angle_alpha   90.00
_cell.angle_beta   90.00
_cell.angle_gamma   90.00
#
_symmetry.space_group_name_H-M   'P 1'
#
loop_
_entity.id
_entity.type
_entity.pdbx_description
1 polymer ?
#
loop_
_entity_poly.entity_id
_entity_poly.type
_entity_poly.pdbx_seq_one_letter_code
_entity_poly.pdbx_strand_id
1 'polypeptide(L)'
;MDDNKNASAELSVTDLNSELESVRSKLQIAEQKIMQLELSLLQSRDFSIGAAAEVGEIKVGHVKTIEQLKDANTHIKNHLAHIKRLEEAMMELNRASALNRARSAELDRVYNSASWKIGRFVMIPVRILRKIIN
;
A
#
# COMPACT_ATOMS: atom_id res chain seq x y z
N MET A 1 3.82 -97.36 25.40
CA MET A 1 4.80 -96.35 25.83
C MET A 1 4.76 -95.09 24.93
N ASP A 2 3.76 -94.94 24.06
CA ASP A 2 3.73 -93.87 23.04
C ASP A 2 2.87 -92.65 23.42
N ASP A 3 2.01 -92.75 24.42
CA ASP A 3 1.06 -91.68 24.78
C ASP A 3 1.74 -90.42 25.35
N ASN A 4 2.94 -90.57 25.94
CA ASN A 4 3.68 -89.45 26.53
C ASN A 4 4.33 -88.53 25.47
N LYS A 5 4.60 -89.04 24.26
CA LYS A 5 5.15 -88.24 23.16
C LYS A 5 4.09 -87.33 22.52
N ASN A 6 2.85 -87.78 22.45
CA ASN A 6 1.74 -86.99 21.90
C ASN A 6 1.35 -85.82 22.81
N ALA A 7 1.26 -86.05 24.13
CA ALA A 7 0.92 -84.99 25.09
C ALA A 7 1.96 -83.85 25.11
N SER A 8 3.26 -84.18 25.00
CA SER A 8 4.33 -83.18 24.95
C SER A 8 4.35 -82.39 23.63
N ALA A 9 3.93 -83.01 22.52
CA ALA A 9 3.79 -82.34 21.22
C ALA A 9 2.55 -81.44 21.19
N GLU A 10 1.43 -81.85 21.78
CA GLU A 10 0.23 -81.02 21.93
C GLU A 10 0.48 -79.78 22.79
N LEU A 11 1.17 -79.93 23.93
CA LEU A 11 1.56 -78.80 24.80
C LEU A 11 2.44 -77.78 24.05
N SER A 12 3.37 -78.25 23.21
CA SER A 12 4.23 -77.37 22.39
C SER A 12 3.45 -76.63 21.29
N VAL A 13 2.46 -77.28 20.68
CA VAL A 13 1.63 -76.66 19.62
C VAL A 13 0.66 -75.64 20.21
N THR A 14 0.13 -75.88 21.42
CA THR A 14 -0.72 -74.91 22.12
C THR A 14 0.04 -73.65 22.52
N ASP A 15 1.28 -73.78 22.99
CA ASP A 15 2.13 -72.63 23.34
C ASP A 15 2.47 -71.79 22.09
N LEU A 16 2.86 -72.44 20.98
CA LEU A 16 3.13 -71.77 19.71
C LEU A 16 1.90 -71.02 19.16
N ASN A 17 0.70 -71.60 19.29
CA ASN A 17 -0.53 -70.92 18.89
C ASN A 17 -0.83 -69.71 19.78
N SER A 18 -0.56 -69.80 21.08
CA SER A 18 -0.74 -68.66 21.99
C SER A 18 0.24 -67.51 21.67
N GLU A 19 1.48 -67.85 21.29
CA GLU A 19 2.48 -66.88 20.88
C GLU A 19 2.14 -66.24 19.53
N LEU A 20 1.65 -67.04 18.57
CA LEU A 20 1.17 -66.56 17.27
C LEU A 20 0.02 -65.54 17.44
N GLU A 21 -0.94 -65.83 18.30
CA GLU A 21 -2.05 -64.91 18.59
C GLU A 21 -1.57 -63.64 19.31
N SER A 22 -0.59 -63.75 20.20
CA SER A 22 0.06 -62.58 20.83
C SER A 22 0.76 -61.68 19.81
N VAL A 23 1.51 -62.27 18.88
CA VAL A 23 2.21 -61.53 17.82
C VAL A 23 1.22 -60.87 16.86
N ARG A 24 0.14 -61.56 16.48
CA ARG A 24 -0.95 -60.99 15.67
C ARG A 24 -1.59 -59.79 16.34
N SER A 25 -1.90 -59.89 17.63
CA SER A 25 -2.46 -58.77 18.39
C SER A 25 -1.50 -57.57 18.45
N LYS A 26 -0.21 -57.81 18.70
CA LYS A 26 0.81 -56.75 18.70
C LYS A 26 0.97 -56.10 17.32
N LEU A 27 0.94 -56.89 16.25
CA LEU A 27 1.00 -56.39 14.88
C LEU A 27 -0.21 -55.49 14.58
N GLN A 28 -1.41 -55.94 14.92
CA GLN A 28 -2.63 -55.15 14.74
C GLN A 28 -2.59 -53.83 15.52
N ILE A 29 -2.09 -53.83 16.76
CA ILE A 29 -1.91 -52.61 17.56
C ILE A 29 -0.86 -51.68 16.93
N ALA A 30 0.23 -52.25 16.42
CA ALA A 30 1.28 -51.47 15.76
C ALA A 30 0.75 -50.81 14.47
N GLU A 31 -0.01 -51.54 13.66
CA GLU A 31 -0.68 -51.02 12.46
C GLU A 31 -1.65 -49.88 12.79
N GLN A 32 -2.46 -50.04 13.85
CA GLN A 32 -3.36 -48.98 14.32
C GLN A 32 -2.59 -47.71 14.75
N LYS A 33 -1.48 -47.87 15.47
CA LYS A 33 -0.62 -46.74 15.88
C LYS A 33 0.04 -46.05 14.69
N ILE A 34 0.51 -46.81 13.71
CA ILE A 34 1.07 -46.25 12.46
C ILE A 34 0.03 -45.40 11.78
N MET A 35 -1.19 -45.91 11.60
CA MET A 35 -2.28 -45.18 10.97
C MET A 35 -2.62 -43.87 11.73
N GLN A 36 -2.62 -43.91 13.06
CA GLN A 36 -2.85 -42.72 13.89
C GLN A 36 -1.74 -41.68 13.74
N LEU A 37 -0.48 -42.12 13.68
CA LEU A 37 0.67 -41.23 13.48
C LEU A 37 0.67 -40.62 12.09
N GLU A 38 0.34 -41.39 11.05
CA GLU A 38 0.20 -40.89 9.68
C GLU A 38 -0.89 -39.82 9.59
N LEU A 39 -2.04 -40.04 10.23
CA LEU A 39 -3.11 -39.06 10.30
C LEU A 39 -2.66 -37.77 11.02
N SER A 40 -1.99 -37.92 12.16
CA SER A 40 -1.47 -36.76 12.92
C SER A 40 -0.42 -35.99 12.14
N LEU A 41 0.45 -36.69 11.41
CA LEU A 41 1.46 -36.08 10.55
C LEU A 41 0.81 -35.27 9.42
N LEU A 42 -0.22 -35.82 8.76
CA LEU A 42 -0.98 -35.12 7.73
C LEU A 42 -1.63 -33.85 8.30
N GLN A 43 -2.28 -33.94 9.46
CA GLN A 43 -2.88 -32.79 10.14
C GLN A 43 -1.85 -31.71 10.48
N SER A 44 -0.69 -32.10 11.00
CA SER A 44 0.39 -31.17 11.34
C SER A 44 0.96 -30.48 10.09
N ARG A 45 1.13 -31.23 9.00
CA ARG A 45 1.57 -30.71 7.71
C ARG A 45 0.56 -29.70 7.16
N ASP A 46 -0.71 -30.05 7.13
CA ASP A 46 -1.76 -29.22 6.56
C ASP A 46 -1.95 -27.92 7.37
N PHE A 47 -1.83 -27.99 8.71
CA PHE A 47 -1.76 -26.82 9.57
C PHE A 47 -0.57 -25.92 9.23
N SER A 48 0.62 -26.50 9.06
CA SER A 48 1.84 -25.74 8.73
C SER A 48 1.74 -25.07 7.36
N ILE A 49 1.14 -25.73 6.37
CA ILE A 49 0.86 -25.16 5.05
C ILE A 49 -0.12 -24.00 5.17
N GLY A 50 -1.21 -24.17 5.94
CA GLY A 50 -2.19 -23.11 6.19
C GLY A 50 -1.57 -21.88 6.83
N ALA A 51 -0.78 -22.06 7.89
CA ALA A 51 -0.09 -20.98 8.58
C ALA A 51 0.93 -20.27 7.67
N ALA A 52 1.66 -21.02 6.84
CA ALA A 52 2.58 -20.43 5.87
C ALA A 52 1.86 -19.61 4.79
N ALA A 53 0.70 -20.07 4.33
CA ALA A 53 -0.13 -19.35 3.37
C ALA A 53 -0.65 -18.04 3.95
N GLU A 54 -1.20 -18.05 5.17
CA GLU A 54 -1.68 -16.85 5.87
C GLU A 54 -0.56 -15.81 6.05
N VAL A 55 0.63 -16.26 6.49
CA VAL A 55 1.80 -15.38 6.61
C VAL A 55 2.23 -14.82 5.24
N GLY A 56 2.11 -15.62 4.18
CA GLY A 56 2.36 -15.18 2.81
C GLY A 56 1.41 -14.06 2.38
N GLU A 57 0.11 -14.23 2.61
CA GLU A 57 -0.92 -13.24 2.29
C GLU A 57 -0.72 -11.93 3.08
N ILE A 58 -0.42 -12.03 4.38
CA ILE A 58 -0.13 -10.87 5.23
C ILE A 58 1.09 -10.11 4.69
N LYS A 59 2.16 -10.81 4.30
CA LYS A 59 3.36 -10.17 3.75
C LYS A 59 3.07 -9.45 2.44
N VAL A 60 2.33 -10.08 1.53
CA VAL A 60 1.95 -9.45 0.24
C VAL A 60 1.07 -8.23 0.49
N GLY A 61 0.08 -8.34 1.39
CA GLY A 61 -0.75 -7.22 1.80
C GLY A 61 0.08 -6.06 2.37
N HIS A 62 1.04 -6.37 3.26
CA HIS A 62 1.91 -5.37 3.87
C HIS A 62 2.79 -4.64 2.85
N VAL A 63 3.37 -5.37 1.90
CA VAL A 63 4.16 -4.77 0.80
C VAL A 63 3.30 -3.81 -0.01
N LYS A 64 2.06 -4.21 -0.34
CA LYS A 64 1.11 -3.35 -1.06
C LYS A 64 0.77 -2.08 -0.27
N THR A 65 0.56 -2.19 1.04
CA THR A 65 0.29 -1.02 1.89
C THR A 65 1.51 -0.10 1.96
N ILE A 66 2.73 -0.63 2.05
CA ILE A 66 3.97 0.16 2.03
C ILE A 66 4.09 0.93 0.70
N GLU A 67 3.80 0.28 -0.42
CA GLU A 67 3.82 0.93 -1.74
C GLU A 67 2.78 2.05 -1.83
N GLN A 68 1.55 1.80 -1.40
CA GLN A 68 0.49 2.82 -1.32
C GLN A 68 0.90 4.01 -0.44
N LEU A 69 1.55 3.76 0.71
CA LEU A 69 2.05 4.82 1.58
C LEU A 69 3.16 5.64 0.91
N LYS A 70 4.06 5.00 0.15
CA LYS A 70 5.12 5.67 -0.59
C LYS A 70 4.55 6.57 -1.69
N ASP A 71 3.54 6.10 -2.41
CA ASP A 71 2.88 6.88 -3.46
C ASP A 71 2.12 8.07 -2.86
N ALA A 72 1.38 7.85 -1.79
CA ALA A 72 0.70 8.91 -1.05
C ALA A 72 1.70 9.95 -0.51
N ASN A 73 2.86 9.52 0.00
CA ASN A 73 3.92 10.43 0.46
C ASN A 73 4.44 11.31 -0.69
N THR A 74 4.65 10.72 -1.86
CA THR A 74 5.09 11.44 -3.06
C THR A 74 4.04 12.45 -3.52
N HIS A 75 2.77 12.05 -3.51
CA HIS A 75 1.64 12.91 -3.84
C HIS A 75 1.54 14.11 -2.88
N ILE A 76 1.68 13.88 -1.57
CA ILE A 76 1.69 14.95 -0.56
C ILE A 76 2.85 15.91 -0.79
N LYS A 77 4.08 15.42 -1.03
CA LYS A 77 5.24 16.27 -1.33
C LYS A 77 5.01 17.15 -2.56
N ASN A 78 4.42 16.58 -3.61
CA ASN A 78 4.09 17.32 -4.82
C ASN A 78 3.05 18.43 -4.55
N HIS A 79 2.02 18.13 -3.75
CA HIS A 79 1.04 19.13 -3.34
C HIS A 79 1.65 20.24 -2.51
N LEU A 80 2.52 19.93 -1.55
CA LEU A 80 3.21 20.94 -0.75
C LEU A 80 4.08 21.86 -1.64
N ALA A 81 4.81 21.30 -2.60
CA ALA A 81 5.58 22.08 -3.56
C ALA A 81 4.68 22.95 -4.46
N HIS A 82 3.50 22.46 -4.82
CA HIS A 82 2.52 23.25 -5.58
C HIS A 82 1.92 24.38 -4.75
N ILE A 83 1.51 24.12 -3.51
CA ILE A 83 0.99 25.12 -2.57
C ILE A 83 2.01 26.24 -2.38
N LYS A 84 3.28 25.88 -2.13
CA LYS A 84 4.35 26.88 -1.99
C LYS A 84 4.47 27.79 -3.23
N ARG A 85 4.42 27.21 -4.44
CA ARG A 85 4.46 27.98 -5.69
C ARG A 85 3.24 28.89 -5.84
N LEU A 86 2.05 28.43 -5.41
CA LEU A 86 0.85 29.26 -5.42
C LEU A 86 0.97 30.42 -4.43
N GLU A 87 1.47 30.18 -3.22
CA GLU A 87 1.72 31.22 -2.22
C GLU A 87 2.71 32.27 -2.74
N GLU A 88 3.81 31.83 -3.36
CA GLU A 88 4.79 32.72 -4.00
C GLU A 88 4.17 33.56 -5.12
N ALA A 89 3.38 32.94 -6.00
CA ALA A 89 2.68 33.63 -7.07
C ALA A 89 1.66 34.64 -6.54
N MET A 90 0.94 34.33 -5.46
CA MET A 90 0.00 35.24 -4.81
C MET A 90 0.71 36.43 -4.17
N MET A 91 1.85 36.20 -3.51
CA MET A 91 2.67 37.30 -2.97
C MET A 91 3.14 38.23 -4.08
N GLU A 92 3.60 37.67 -5.21
CA GLU A 92 4.08 38.46 -6.34
C GLU A 92 2.96 39.24 -7.02
N LEU A 93 1.80 38.61 -7.21
CA LEU A 93 0.61 39.29 -7.74
C LEU A 93 0.19 40.45 -6.83
N ASN A 94 0.25 40.27 -5.51
CA ASN A 94 -0.09 41.32 -4.57
C ASN A 94 0.90 42.51 -4.64
N ARG A 95 2.20 42.25 -4.75
CA ARG A 95 3.22 43.29 -4.98
C ARG A 95 2.98 44.04 -6.28
N ALA A 96 2.74 43.31 -7.38
CA ALA A 96 2.44 43.90 -8.67
C ALA A 96 1.16 44.76 -8.62
N SER A 97 0.13 44.30 -7.91
CA SER A 97 -1.11 45.05 -7.69
C SER A 97 -0.86 46.35 -6.92
N ALA A 98 -0.06 46.30 -5.85
CA ALA A 98 0.31 47.48 -5.07
C ALA A 98 1.09 48.51 -5.92
N LEU A 99 2.06 48.05 -6.71
CA LEU A 99 2.81 48.90 -7.64
C LEU A 99 1.91 49.52 -8.71
N ASN A 100 0.96 48.75 -9.26
CA ASN A 100 0.03 49.25 -10.25
C ASN A 100 -0.91 50.31 -9.65
N ARG A 101 -1.42 50.09 -8.43
CA ARG A 101 -2.21 51.10 -7.71
C ARG A 101 -1.42 52.38 -7.46
N ALA A 102 -0.16 52.27 -7.05
CA ALA A 102 0.71 53.44 -6.86
C ALA A 102 0.92 54.20 -8.17
N ARG A 103 1.19 53.50 -9.28
CA ARG A 103 1.32 54.10 -10.61
C ARG A 103 0.03 54.78 -11.06
N SER A 104 -1.13 54.15 -10.85
CA SER A 104 -2.43 54.75 -11.18
C SER A 104 -2.66 56.03 -10.38
N ALA A 105 -2.34 56.05 -9.08
CA ALA A 105 -2.46 57.24 -8.25
C ALA A 105 -1.53 58.39 -8.73
N GLU A 106 -0.32 58.06 -9.21
CA GLU A 106 0.59 59.04 -9.80
C GLU A 106 0.04 59.60 -11.12
N LEU A 107 -0.48 58.75 -12.01
CA LEU A 107 -1.14 59.18 -13.24
C LEU A 107 -2.33 60.10 -12.97
N ASP A 108 -3.17 59.74 -12.00
CA ASP A 108 -4.30 60.58 -11.58
C ASP A 108 -3.82 61.95 -11.09
N ARG A 109 -2.73 61.99 -10.32
CA ARG A 109 -2.10 63.25 -9.90
C ARG A 109 -1.62 64.08 -11.08
N VAL A 110 -0.95 63.47 -12.05
CA VAL A 110 -0.48 64.16 -13.28
C VAL A 110 -1.66 64.69 -14.07
N TYR A 111 -2.69 63.87 -14.31
CA TYR A 111 -3.90 64.25 -15.04
C TYR A 111 -4.68 65.37 -14.34
N ASN A 112 -4.64 65.42 -13.01
CA ASN A 112 -5.28 66.49 -12.24
C ASN A 112 -4.48 67.80 -12.21
N SER A 113 -3.19 67.78 -12.58
CA SER A 113 -2.33 68.96 -12.57
C SER A 113 -2.72 70.02 -13.61
N ALA A 114 -2.43 71.29 -13.31
CA ALA A 114 -2.73 72.41 -14.21
C ALA A 114 -1.99 72.30 -15.55
N SER A 115 -0.71 71.91 -15.52
CA SER A 115 0.12 71.74 -16.72
C SER A 115 -0.45 70.70 -17.70
N TRP A 116 -0.96 69.57 -17.20
CA TRP A 116 -1.58 68.55 -18.04
C TRP A 116 -2.93 69.01 -18.62
N LYS A 117 -3.76 69.71 -17.83
CA LYS A 117 -5.04 70.27 -18.30
C LYS A 117 -4.83 71.29 -19.41
N ILE A 118 -3.85 72.18 -19.26
CA ILE A 118 -3.47 73.18 -20.28
C ILE A 118 -2.91 72.49 -21.52
N GLY A 119 -1.97 71.56 -21.36
CA GLY A 119 -1.42 70.80 -22.48
C GLY A 119 -2.49 70.01 -23.23
N ARG A 120 -3.48 69.42 -22.53
CA ARG A 120 -4.62 68.74 -23.13
C ARG A 120 -5.53 69.70 -23.90
N PHE A 121 -5.83 70.87 -23.34
CA PHE A 121 -6.64 71.88 -24.03
C PHE A 121 -5.98 72.35 -25.34
N VAL A 122 -4.66 72.57 -25.33
CA VAL A 122 -3.89 72.99 -26.53
C VAL A 122 -3.76 71.86 -27.56
N MET A 123 -3.59 70.60 -27.12
CA MET A 123 -3.37 69.45 -28.01
C MET A 123 -4.65 68.88 -28.64
N ILE A 124 -5.84 69.09 -28.06
CA ILE A 124 -7.11 68.60 -28.62
C ILE A 124 -7.35 69.12 -30.05
N PRO A 125 -7.25 70.44 -30.33
CA PRO A 125 -7.37 70.96 -31.70
C PRO A 125 -6.38 70.35 -32.68
N VAL A 126 -5.11 70.20 -32.27
CA VAL A 126 -4.04 69.61 -33.10
C VAL A 126 -4.34 68.14 -33.46
N ARG A 127 -4.89 67.37 -32.51
CA ARG A 127 -5.29 65.98 -32.75
C ARG A 127 -6.47 65.85 -33.70
N ILE A 128 -7.45 66.76 -33.61
CA ILE A 128 -8.59 66.81 -34.53
C ILE A 128 -8.12 67.11 -35.94
N LEU A 129 -7.27 68.14 -36.10
CA LEU A 129 -6.67 68.50 -37.40
C LEU A 129 -5.89 67.34 -38.02
N ARG A 130 -5.05 66.65 -37.22
CA ARG A 130 -4.30 65.48 -37.69
C ARG A 130 -5.19 64.34 -38.17
N LYS A 131 -6.34 64.10 -37.52
CA LYS A 131 -7.27 63.02 -37.87
C LYS A 131 -8.15 63.34 -39.09
N ILE A 132 -8.23 64.61 -39.49
CA ILE A 132 -8.98 65.05 -40.68
C ILE A 132 -8.07 65.05 -41.91
N ILE A 133 -6.77 65.33 -41.72
CA ILE A 133 -5.75 65.39 -42.79
C ILE A 133 -5.23 63.99 -43.17
N ASN A 134 -5.41 62.98 -42.31
CA ASN A 134 -4.90 61.62 -42.47
C ASN A 134 -6.05 60.62 -42.41
#